data_AF-A0A2E8GQS5-F1
#
_entry.id   AF-A0A2E8GQS5-F1
#
_cell.length_a   1.000
_cell.length_b   1.000
_cell.length_c   1.000
_cell.angle_alpha   90.00
_cell.angle_beta   90.00
_cell.angle_gamma   90.00
#
_symmetry.space_group_name_H-M   'P 1'
#
loop_
_entity.id
_entity.type
_entity.pdbx_description
1 polymer ?
#
loop_
_entity_poly.entity_id
_entity_poly.type
_entity_poly.pdbx_seq_one_letter_code
_entity_poly.pdbx_strand_id
1 'polypeptide(L)'
;MTLRCPLQPEGPEVVLRIYGEGIATGHATFQADVPSWEVGDSGHLPEDRWVAGENGVVLGWEVLSGVCSRCVYAGVSEVSLYVAEAAWENDLRPAHRTLSGGVVLMERWSQRVGA
;
A
#
# COMPACT_ATOMS: atom_id res chain seq x y z
N MET A 1 -16.70 6.20 2.16
CA MET A 1 -15.33 5.89 1.68
C MET A 1 -15.14 6.42 0.25
N THR A 2 -14.03 7.10 -0.02
CA THR A 2 -13.66 7.66 -1.34
C THR A 2 -12.25 7.22 -1.71
N LEU A 3 -12.06 6.75 -2.94
CA LEU A 3 -10.76 6.43 -3.52
C LEU A 3 -10.29 7.62 -4.37
N ARG A 4 -9.03 8.03 -4.21
CA ARG A 4 -8.44 9.16 -4.95
C ARG A 4 -7.07 8.79 -5.54
N CYS A 5 -6.79 9.29 -6.74
CA CYS A 5 -5.52 9.21 -7.45
C CYS A 5 -5.28 10.56 -8.18
N PRO A 6 -4.02 11.05 -8.27
CA PRO A 6 -2.82 10.51 -7.63
C PRO A 6 -2.71 10.91 -6.15
N LEU A 7 -1.77 10.28 -5.44
CA LEU A 7 -1.37 10.66 -4.07
C LEU A 7 -1.11 12.18 -4.01
N GLN A 8 -1.90 12.92 -3.21
CA GLN A 8 -1.68 14.36 -3.00
C GLN A 8 -0.39 14.61 -2.18
N PRO A 9 0.21 15.82 -2.22
CA PRO A 9 1.47 16.13 -1.53
C PRO A 9 1.42 16.07 0.00
N GLU A 10 0.23 16.01 0.61
CA GLU A 10 0.03 15.71 2.04
C GLU A 10 0.00 14.19 2.35
N GLY A 11 0.09 13.36 1.31
CA GLY A 11 0.13 11.89 1.37
C GLY A 11 1.46 11.23 1.79
N PRO A 12 2.66 11.80 1.57
CA PRO A 12 3.94 11.15 1.92
C PRO A 12 4.06 10.75 3.39
N GLU A 13 3.76 11.67 4.30
CA GLU A 13 3.87 11.42 5.74
C GLU A 13 2.85 10.39 6.21
N VAL A 14 1.63 10.45 5.67
CA VAL A 14 0.56 9.49 5.96
C VAL A 14 0.90 8.10 5.43
N VAL A 15 1.49 8.00 4.23
CA VAL A 15 1.92 6.73 3.65
C VAL A 15 2.98 6.10 4.53
N LEU A 16 4.03 6.85 4.88
CA LEU A 16 5.12 6.36 5.74
C LEU A 16 4.63 5.98 7.14
N ARG A 17 3.70 6.74 7.72
CA ARG A 17 3.07 6.39 9.01
C ARG A 17 2.36 5.04 8.93
N ILE A 18 1.47 4.86 7.96
CA ILE A 18 0.71 3.62 7.77
C ILE A 18 1.66 2.45 7.41
N TYR A 19 2.74 2.72 6.66
CA TYR A 19 3.78 1.73 6.39
C TYR A 19 4.49 1.29 7.67
N GLY A 20 4.81 2.24 8.54
CA GLY A 20 5.42 1.99 9.86
C GLY A 20 4.50 1.20 10.79
N GLU A 21 3.19 1.49 10.78
CA GLU A 21 2.19 0.66 11.48
C GLU A 21 2.26 -0.79 10.99
N GLY A 22 2.35 -1.00 9.66
CA GLY A 22 2.56 -2.31 9.05
C GLY A 22 3.86 -2.99 9.50
N ILE A 23 5.00 -2.30 9.47
CA ILE A 23 6.29 -2.81 9.93
C ILE A 23 6.21 -3.25 11.39
N ALA A 24 5.57 -2.44 12.25
CA ALA A 24 5.43 -2.74 13.68
C ALA A 24 4.67 -4.05 13.95
N THR A 25 3.80 -4.49 13.03
CA THR A 25 3.12 -5.80 13.14
C THR A 25 4.07 -7.00 12.94
N GLY A 26 5.21 -6.80 12.29
CA GLY A 26 6.17 -7.86 11.94
C GLY A 26 5.71 -8.81 10.83
N HIS A 27 4.54 -8.60 10.22
CA HIS A 27 3.98 -9.50 9.20
C HIS A 27 3.78 -8.85 7.83
N ALA A 28 3.81 -7.52 7.75
CA ALA A 28 3.45 -6.76 6.56
C ALA A 28 4.50 -6.77 5.44
N THR A 29 5.77 -6.72 5.85
CA THR A 29 6.91 -6.50 4.96
C THR A 29 8.15 -7.11 5.59
N PHE A 30 9.14 -7.44 4.77
CA PHE A 30 10.47 -7.84 5.24
C PHE A 30 11.36 -6.63 5.60
N GLN A 31 10.90 -5.41 5.37
CA GLN A 31 11.62 -4.21 5.82
C GLN A 31 11.56 -4.09 7.35
N ALA A 32 12.72 -3.81 7.95
CA ALA A 32 12.84 -3.63 9.39
C ALA A 32 12.52 -2.20 9.85
N ASP A 33 12.78 -1.22 8.98
CA ASP A 33 12.66 0.21 9.27
C ASP A 33 11.84 0.91 8.18
N VAL A 34 11.17 2.00 8.56
CA VAL A 34 10.46 2.87 7.62
C VAL A 34 11.48 3.60 6.75
N PRO A 35 11.45 3.44 5.42
CA PRO A 35 12.38 4.15 4.53
C PRO A 35 12.09 5.65 4.49
N SER A 36 13.02 6.44 3.95
CA SER A 36 12.70 7.82 3.57
C SER A 36 11.67 7.82 2.44
N TRP A 37 10.95 8.94 2.31
CA TRP A 37 9.96 9.09 1.24
C TRP A 37 10.60 8.88 -0.14
N GLU A 38 11.77 9.47 -0.39
CA GLU A 38 12.45 9.40 -1.69
C GLU A 38 12.82 7.95 -2.07
N VAL A 39 13.27 7.17 -1.08
CA VAL A 39 13.60 5.76 -1.29
C VAL A 39 12.35 4.95 -1.61
N GLY A 40 11.29 5.14 -0.82
CA GLY A 40 9.99 4.51 -1.07
C GLY A 40 9.45 4.89 -2.45
N ASP A 41 9.40 6.19 -2.75
CA ASP A 41 8.89 6.76 -4.00
C ASP A 41 9.58 6.18 -5.24
N SER A 42 10.91 6.09 -5.22
CA SER A 42 11.72 5.62 -6.34
C SER A 42 11.47 4.16 -6.74
N GLY A 43 10.95 3.34 -5.80
CA GLY A 43 10.61 1.94 -6.05
C GLY A 43 9.22 1.72 -6.65
N HIS A 44 8.37 2.74 -6.67
CA HIS A 44 6.96 2.63 -7.05
C HIS A 44 6.64 3.41 -8.33
N LEU A 45 5.73 2.86 -9.13
CA LEU A 45 5.23 3.49 -10.34
C LEU A 45 4.52 4.81 -10.00
N PRO A 46 4.77 5.91 -10.74
CA PRO A 46 4.12 7.19 -10.46
C PRO A 46 2.61 7.19 -10.72
N GLU A 47 2.18 6.35 -11.67
CA GLU A 47 0.84 6.40 -12.27
C GLU A 47 -0.21 5.63 -11.46
N ASP A 48 0.23 4.68 -10.63
CA ASP A 48 -0.64 3.78 -9.86
C ASP A 48 -0.40 3.96 -8.36
N ARG A 49 -0.89 5.08 -7.84
CA ARG A 49 -0.80 5.45 -6.43
C ARG A 49 -2.13 5.96 -5.93
N TRP A 50 -2.81 5.13 -5.15
CA TRP A 50 -4.16 5.35 -4.69
C TRP A 50 -4.21 5.56 -3.19
N VAL A 51 -5.13 6.42 -2.76
CA VAL A 51 -5.45 6.64 -1.35
C VAL A 51 -6.93 6.39 -1.13
N ALA A 52 -7.23 5.60 -0.11
CA ALA A 52 -8.58 5.46 0.42
C ALA A 52 -8.75 6.43 1.59
N GLY A 53 -9.78 7.27 1.53
CA GLY A 53 -10.09 8.19 2.62
C GLY A 53 -11.59 8.35 2.86
N GLU A 54 -11.94 8.79 4.06
CA GLU A 54 -13.31 9.09 4.47
C GLU A 54 -13.29 10.28 5.44
N ASN A 55 -14.24 11.20 5.29
CA ASN A 55 -14.35 12.39 6.14
C ASN A 55 -13.04 13.20 6.28
N GLY A 56 -12.21 13.21 5.23
CA GLY A 56 -10.90 13.89 5.24
C GLY A 56 -9.77 13.11 5.90
N VAL A 57 -10.03 11.90 6.39
CA VAL A 57 -9.03 11.00 7.00
C VAL A 57 -8.61 9.95 5.98
N VAL A 58 -7.30 9.72 5.85
CA VAL A 58 -6.77 8.61 5.05
C VAL A 58 -6.85 7.32 5.86
N LEU A 59 -7.53 6.33 5.29
CA LEU A 59 -7.75 5.01 5.87
C LEU A 59 -6.75 3.97 5.34
N GLY A 60 -6.11 4.22 4.21
CA GLY A 60 -5.16 3.30 3.59
C GLY A 60 -4.69 3.78 2.22
N TRP A 61 -3.74 3.06 1.64
CA TRP A 61 -3.18 3.36 0.33
C TRP A 61 -2.80 2.09 -0.41
N GLU A 62 -2.65 2.22 -1.73
CA GLU A 62 -2.21 1.18 -2.64
C GLU A 62 -1.23 1.76 -3.67
N VAL A 63 -0.18 1.02 -3.95
CA VAL A 63 0.85 1.39 -4.94
C VAL A 63 1.31 0.15 -5.71
N LEU A 64 1.73 0.37 -6.95
CA LEU A 64 2.40 -0.65 -7.75
C LEU A 64 3.91 -0.42 -7.85
N SER A 65 4.68 -1.51 -7.84
CA SER A 65 6.13 -1.51 -8.12
C SER A 65 6.47 -2.51 -9.21
N GLY A 66 7.55 -2.25 -9.95
CA GLY A 66 8.06 -3.21 -10.94
C GLY A 66 8.76 -4.37 -10.25
N VAL A 67 8.46 -5.61 -10.66
CA VAL A 67 9.07 -6.80 -10.01
C VAL A 67 10.56 -6.95 -10.38
N CYS A 68 10.94 -6.60 -11.62
CA CYS A 68 12.31 -6.75 -12.10
C CYS A 68 12.59 -5.83 -13.29
N SER A 69 13.83 -5.32 -13.40
CA SER A 69 14.28 -4.49 -14.53
C SER A 69 14.59 -5.28 -15.81
N ARG A 70 14.64 -6.61 -15.75
CA ARG A 70 14.85 -7.43 -16.96
C ARG A 70 13.61 -7.37 -17.85
N CYS A 71 13.80 -7.11 -19.14
CA CYS A 71 12.72 -6.94 -20.12
C CYS A 71 11.69 -8.09 -20.16
N VAL A 72 12.07 -9.31 -19.78
CA VAL A 72 11.18 -10.49 -19.73
C VAL A 72 10.08 -10.38 -18.67
N TYR A 73 10.21 -9.45 -17.72
CA TYR A 73 9.21 -9.14 -16.70
C TYR A 73 8.50 -7.82 -16.96
N ALA A 74 8.68 -7.21 -18.14
CA ALA A 74 7.85 -6.09 -18.57
C ALA A 74 6.38 -6.52 -18.57
N GLY A 75 5.51 -5.72 -17.97
CA GLY A 75 4.13 -6.12 -17.75
C GLY A 75 3.90 -6.97 -16.50
N VAL A 76 4.82 -7.00 -15.53
CA VAL A 76 4.63 -7.65 -14.23
C VAL A 76 4.94 -6.66 -13.12
N SER A 77 3.93 -6.36 -12.30
CA SER A 77 4.05 -5.53 -11.11
C SER A 77 3.75 -6.31 -9.84
N GLU A 78 4.25 -5.77 -8.73
CA GLU A 78 3.84 -6.12 -7.38
C GLU A 78 2.90 -5.03 -6.88
N VAL A 79 1.87 -5.44 -6.13
CA VAL A 79 0.94 -4.53 -5.47
C VAL A 79 1.24 -4.50 -3.97
N SER A 80 1.35 -3.30 -3.43
CA SER A 80 1.45 -3.04 -1.99
C SER A 80 0.20 -2.31 -1.54
N LEU A 81 -0.54 -2.89 -0.60
CA LEU A 81 -1.76 -2.31 -0.04
C LEU A 81 -1.66 -2.29 1.48
N TYR A 82 -1.83 -1.11 2.06
CA TYR A 82 -1.76 -0.91 3.50
C TYR A 82 -2.99 -0.17 4.00
N VAL A 83 -3.51 -0.63 5.13
CA VAL A 83 -4.67 -0.04 5.81
C VAL A 83 -4.20 0.46 7.18
N ALA A 84 -4.57 1.68 7.53
CA ALA A 84 -4.26 2.27 8.83
C ALA A 84 -4.89 1.44 9.95
N GLU A 85 -4.19 1.25 11.07
CA GLU A 85 -4.70 0.51 12.21
C GLU A 85 -6.05 1.06 12.71
N ALA A 86 -6.16 2.40 12.77
CA ALA A 86 -7.38 3.09 13.19
C ALA A 86 -8.58 2.85 12.25
N ALA A 87 -8.36 2.45 11.00
CA ALA A 87 -9.46 2.11 10.08
C ALA A 87 -10.07 0.74 10.41
N TRP A 88 -9.35 -0.13 11.13
CA TRP A 88 -9.84 -1.44 11.56
C TRP A 88 -10.92 -1.36 12.64
N GLU A 89 -10.93 -0.30 13.45
CA GLU A 89 -11.96 -0.06 14.48
C GLU A 89 -13.24 0.59 13.92
N ASN A 90 -13.17 1.26 12.77
CA ASN A 90 -14.25 2.15 12.33
C ASN A 90 -15.31 1.50 11.40
N ASP A 91 -15.01 0.47 10.61
CA ASP A 91 -16.04 -0.26 9.85
C ASP A 91 -15.54 -1.48 9.04
N LEU A 92 -14.23 -1.78 9.04
CA LEU A 92 -13.65 -2.75 8.08
C LEU A 92 -13.59 -4.20 8.57
N ARG A 93 -14.34 -4.58 9.62
CA ARG A 93 -14.43 -6.00 10.04
C ARG A 93 -15.37 -6.75 9.09
N PRO A 94 -14.90 -7.72 8.28
CA PRO A 94 -15.82 -8.70 7.71
C PRO A 94 -16.40 -9.54 8.86
N ALA A 95 -17.71 -9.77 8.87
CA ALA A 95 -18.42 -10.55 9.90
C ALA A 95 -17.99 -12.04 10.01
N HIS A 96 -16.95 -12.45 9.29
CA HIS A 96 -16.33 -13.76 9.43
C HIS A 96 -14.80 -13.63 9.40
N ARG A 97 -14.16 -14.37 10.32
CA ARG A 97 -12.71 -14.50 10.56
C ARG A 97 -12.01 -13.33 11.25
N THR A 98 -11.63 -13.65 12.49
CA THR A 98 -10.52 -13.07 13.24
C THR A 98 -9.26 -12.95 12.38
N LEU A 99 -9.05 -11.79 11.76
CA LEU A 99 -7.72 -11.27 11.47
C LEU A 99 -7.38 -10.32 12.62
N SER A 100 -6.90 -10.88 13.73
CA SER A 100 -6.16 -10.09 14.71
C SER A 100 -4.88 -9.61 14.03
N GLY A 101 -4.83 -8.33 13.64
CA GLY A 101 -3.69 -7.69 12.99
C GLY A 101 -3.68 -7.74 11.46
N GLY A 102 -4.83 -7.54 10.82
CA GLY A 102 -5.03 -7.73 9.38
C GLY A 102 -4.29 -6.74 8.48
N VAL A 103 -3.03 -7.05 8.15
CA VAL A 103 -2.37 -6.59 6.93
C VAL A 103 -2.72 -7.58 5.82
N VAL A 104 -3.24 -7.09 4.68
CA VAL A 104 -3.42 -7.92 3.49
C VAL A 104 -2.07 -8.01 2.78
N LEU A 105 -1.46 -9.18 2.95
CA LEU A 105 -0.25 -9.67 2.30
C LEU A 105 -0.38 -9.65 0.77
N MET A 106 0.75 -9.34 0.10
CA MET A 106 1.01 -9.49 -1.34
C MET A 106 0.12 -10.53 -2.03
N GLU A 107 -0.80 -10.07 -2.88
CA GLU A 107 -1.34 -10.93 -3.93
C GLU A 107 -0.59 -10.63 -5.23
N ARG A 108 0.31 -11.55 -5.58
CA ARG A 108 1.10 -11.55 -6.80
C ARG A 108 0.20 -11.70 -8.03
N TRP A 109 -0.41 -10.61 -8.49
CA TRP A 109 -1.15 -10.56 -9.74
C TRP A 109 -0.26 -9.97 -10.85
N SER A 110 0.15 -10.83 -11.79
CA SER A 110 0.75 -10.41 -13.05
C SER A 110 -0.33 -9.78 -13.95
N GLN A 111 -0.60 -8.49 -13.79
CA GLN A 111 -1.32 -7.76 -14.84
C GLN A 111 -0.32 -7.37 -15.93
N ARG A 112 -0.51 -7.89 -17.15
CA ARG A 112 0.14 -7.32 -18.35
C ARG A 112 -0.31 -5.87 -18.49
N VAL A 113 0.43 -4.94 -17.91
CA VAL A 113 0.38 -3.54 -18.34
C VAL A 113 0.91 -3.53 -19.77
N GLY A 114 0.06 -3.07 -20.70
CA GLY A 114 0.24 -3.21 -22.14
C GLY A 114 1.54 -2.60 -22.65
N ALA A 115 2.04 -3.18 -23.75
CA ALA A 115 3.16 -2.66 -24.54
C ALA A 115 2.80 -1.37 -25.29
#